data_AF-A0A7C2G8V8-F1
#
_entry.id   AF-A0A7C2G8V8-F1
#
_cell.length_a   1.000
_cell.length_b   1.000
_cell.length_c   1.000
_cell.angle_alpha   90.00
_cell.angle_beta   90.00
_cell.angle_gamma   90.00
#
_symmetry.space_group_name_H-M   'P 1'
#
loop_
_entity.id
_entity.type
_entity.pdbx_description
1 polymer ?
#
loop_
_entity_poly.entity_id
_entity_poly.type
_entity_poly.pdbx_seq_one_letter_code
_entity_poly.pdbx_strand_id
1 'polypeptide(L)' 'MAEEAVALAEKRCVPCRGGIPPLTPEEYAPLLAQVAGWQVEDGRRLVKSF' A
#
# COMPACT_ATOMS: atom_id res chain seq x y z
N MET A 1 -4.64 27.31 -31.26
CA MET A 1 -4.89 26.63 -29.99
C MET A 1 -3.76 25.63 -29.82
N ALA A 2 -2.86 25.86 -28.86
CA ALA A 2 -1.66 25.05 -28.67
C ALA A 2 -2.01 23.84 -27.80
N GLU A 3 -1.98 22.66 -28.39
CA GLU A 3 -2.09 21.39 -27.69
C GLU A 3 -0.73 21.09 -27.04
N GLU A 4 -0.59 21.52 -25.79
CA GLU A 4 0.62 21.34 -25.00
C GLU A 4 0.68 19.88 -24.52
N ALA A 5 1.36 19.04 -25.29
CA ALA A 5 1.62 17.65 -24.98
C ALA A 5 2.64 17.57 -23.83
N VAL A 6 2.19 17.72 -22.58
CA VAL A 6 2.99 17.37 -21.40
C VAL A 6 3.38 15.90 -21.51
N ALA A 7 4.68 15.61 -21.45
CA ALA A 7 5.16 14.24 -21.52
C ALA A 7 4.57 13.47 -20.33
N LEU A 8 4.22 12.19 -20.51
CA LEU A 8 3.66 11.37 -19.44
C LEU A 8 4.57 11.33 -18.19
N ALA A 9 5.87 11.53 -18.38
CA ALA A 9 6.89 11.65 -17.34
C ALA A 9 6.76 12.91 -16.46
N GLU A 10 6.13 13.97 -16.96
CA GLU A 10 5.89 15.22 -16.22
C GLU A 10 4.57 15.17 -15.43
N LYS A 11 3.74 14.14 -15.66
CA LYS A 11 2.50 13.95 -14.90
C LYS A 11 2.82 13.49 -13.48
N ARG A 12 2.39 14.29 -12.51
CA ARG A 12 2.60 14.03 -11.08
C ARG A 12 1.66 12.91 -10.60
N CYS A 13 2.17 11.68 -10.58
CA CYS A 13 1.45 10.54 -10.03
C CYS A 13 1.26 10.69 -8.50
N VAL A 14 0.08 11.14 -8.08
CA VAL A 14 -0.34 11.23 -6.68
C VAL A 14 -0.29 9.88 -5.95
N PRO A 15 -0.75 8.74 -6.52
CA PRO A 15 -0.68 7.44 -5.84
C PRO A 15 0.75 6.90 -5.70
N CYS A 16 1.72 7.45 -6.43
CA CYS A 16 3.12 7.07 -6.35
C CYS A 16 3.88 7.76 -5.20
N ARG A 17 3.31 8.79 -4.56
CA ARG A 17 3.85 9.39 -3.33
C ARG A 17 3.48 8.53 -2.12
N GLY A 18 3.95 7.28 -2.13
CA GLY A 18 3.86 6.36 -1.00
C GLY A 18 4.17 7.08 0.30
N GLY A 19 3.13 7.30 1.09
CA GLY A 19 3.18 7.99 2.38
C GLY A 19 2.12 7.45 3.32
N ILE A 20 1.54 6.30 2.99
CA ILE A 20 0.61 5.60 3.88
C ILE A 20 1.50 4.97 4.95
N PRO A 21 1.42 5.43 6.21
CA PRO A 21 2.19 4.82 7.28
C PRO A 21 1.82 3.33 7.38
N PRO A 22 2.76 2.47 7.75
CA PRO A 22 2.42 1.08 8.03
C PRO A 22 1.35 1.03 9.11
N LEU A 23 0.39 0.13 8.95
CA LEU A 23 -0.65 -0.11 9.96
C LEU A 23 0.02 -0.52 11.28
N THR A 24 -0.48 0.03 12.37
CA THR A 24 -0.06 -0.38 13.71
C THR A 24 -0.62 -1.76 14.07
N PRO A 25 -0.05 -2.44 15.09
CA PRO A 25 -0.55 -3.74 15.58
C PRO A 25 -2.04 -3.78 15.88
N GLU A 26 -2.56 -2.69 16.42
CA GLU A 26 -3.96 -2.54 16.79
C GLU A 26 -4.86 -2.39 15.56
N GLU A 27 -4.37 -1.71 14.52
CA GLU A 27 -5.10 -1.49 13.27
C GLU A 27 -5.14 -2.73 12.38
N TYR A 28 -4.04 -3.50 12.29
CA TYR A 28 -4.02 -4.68 11.43
C TYR A 28 -4.59 -5.94 12.11
N ALA A 29 -4.65 -6.03 13.44
CA ALA A 29 -5.22 -7.19 14.14
C ALA A 29 -6.65 -7.56 13.70
N PRO A 30 -7.63 -6.62 13.63
CA PRO A 30 -8.98 -6.94 13.16
C PRO A 30 -9.04 -7.25 11.66
N LEU A 31 -8.08 -6.73 10.87
CA LEU A 31 -7.96 -7.04 9.44
C LEU A 31 -7.41 -8.45 9.23
N LEU A 32 -6.42 -8.85 10.04
CA LEU A 32 -5.82 -10.18 10.00
C LEU A 32 -6.85 -11.28 10.34
N ALA A 33 -7.77 -11.00 11.26
CA ALA A 33 -8.87 -11.91 11.60
C ALA A 33 -9.81 -12.21 10.42
N GLN A 34 -9.90 -11.31 9.43
CA GLN A 34 -10.73 -11.50 8.23
C GLN A 34 -10.05 -12.36 7.16
N VAL A 35 -8.73 -12.56 7.25
CA VAL A 35 -7.95 -13.29 6.26
C VAL A 35 -7.33 -14.56 6.86
N ALA A 36 -8.05 -15.68 6.73
CA ALA A 36 -7.59 -16.97 7.26
C ALA A 36 -6.28 -17.43 6.62
N GLY A 37 -5.32 -17.85 7.46
CA GLY A 37 -4.02 -18.39 7.05
C GLY A 37 -2.91 -17.35 6.85
N TRP A 38 -3.23 -16.06 6.99
CA TRP A 38 -2.24 -14.99 6.97
C TRP A 38 -1.74 -14.68 8.38
N GLN A 39 -0.45 -14.40 8.51
CA GLN A 39 0.22 -14.02 9.75
C GLN A 39 1.09 -12.80 9.50
N VAL A 40 1.32 -11.99 10.54
CA VAL A 40 2.20 -10.81 10.47
C VAL A 40 3.49 -11.11 11.21
N GLU A 41 4.61 -11.15 10.50
CA GLU A 41 5.98 -11.21 11.06
C GLU A 41 6.56 -9.81 11.26
N ASP A 42 7.26 -9.61 12.39
CA ASP A 42 7.95 -8.37 12.78
C ASP A 42 7.05 -7.10 12.75
N GLY A 43 5.73 -7.27 12.81
CA GLY A 43 4.75 -6.18 12.71
C GLY A 43 4.71 -5.48 11.35
N ARG A 44 5.37 -6.04 10.33
CA ARG A 44 5.66 -5.35 9.05
C ARG A 44 5.51 -6.23 7.81
N ARG A 45 5.52 -7.56 7.96
CA ARG A 45 5.49 -8.49 6.84
C ARG A 45 4.30 -9.44 6.98
N LEU A 46 3.47 -9.52 5.95
CA LEU A 46 2.42 -10.54 5.85
C LEU A 46 3.01 -11.82 5.23
N VAL A 47 2.82 -12.95 5.90
CA VAL A 47 3.21 -14.28 5.43
C VAL A 47 2.00 -15.20 5.44
N LYS A 48 1.92 -16.08 4.44
CA LYS A 48 0.89 -17.10 4.34
C LYS A 48 1.55 -18.45 4.12
N SER A 49 1.28 -19.39 5.01
CA SER A 49 1.67 -20.78 4.84
C SER A 49 0.66 -21.46 3.91
N PHE A 50 1.15 -22.16 2.89
CA PHE A 50 0.35 -22.93 1.92
C PHE A 50 0.25 -24.39 2.35
#